data_AF-A0A354PF36-F1
#
_entry.id   AF-A0A354PF36-F1
#
_cell.length_a   1.000
_cell.length_b   1.000
_cell.length_c   1.000
_cell.angle_alpha   90.00
_cell.angle_beta   90.00
_cell.angle_gamma   90.00
#
_symmetry.space_group_name_H-M   'P 1'
#
loop_
_entity.id
_entity.type
_entity.pdbx_description
1 polymer ?
#
loop_
_entity_poly.entity_id
_entity_poly.type
_entity_poly.pdbx_seq_one_letter_code
_entity_poly.pdbx_strand_id
1 'polypeptide(L)'
;MRLKKWLLRYVASFSFVGLVFATLFFSASVTPSLLPRNFTFQGLLSGLAIAVGYGIGVGLLRVYEFFQIPEPSPSNQTRLKWVITVAVAIIFVLFLYRMTYWQNSLRELMEMPPLASVYPTTTAAIAILFGAILVAMARLVGAACSLVAARLKRFLPPRVAYTISVILVALMIVFVGNGVIARGLLNAADAFFLQADALVDQGVEQPLDPLICGSEESLIPWDSIGRRGKDFIALGPSKNDIADFWQTETMRPIRVYAGMRSAETKREQARLALEELIRVGGFERSVLVVATPTGTGWLDPGAVDSIEYLHRGDTAIVSTQYSYLPSWITILIDPERSIESARYLFEEVYGYWKTLPRDDRPKLYLQGLSLGSLGSEQSAAWYTILEDPHHGAVWSGPPFPSRQWASVVR
;
A
#
# COMPACT_ATOMS: atom_id res chain seq x y z
N MET A 1 -17.90 -40.12 -10.41
CA MET A 1 -16.77 -40.69 -11.19
C MET A 1 -16.00 -39.70 -12.07
N ARG A 2 -16.64 -38.73 -12.75
CA ARG A 2 -15.95 -37.76 -13.65
C ARG A 2 -15.03 -36.77 -12.90
N LEU A 3 -15.46 -36.23 -11.75
CA LEU A 3 -14.67 -35.26 -10.96
C LEU A 3 -13.37 -35.85 -10.41
N LYS A 4 -13.41 -37.07 -9.84
CA LYS A 4 -12.21 -37.78 -9.33
C LYS A 4 -11.19 -38.06 -10.45
N LYS A 5 -11.65 -38.46 -11.64
CA LYS A 5 -10.77 -38.66 -12.81
C LYS A 5 -10.18 -37.34 -13.32
N TRP A 6 -10.94 -36.25 -13.29
CA TRP A 6 -10.46 -34.92 -13.65
C TRP A 6 -9.41 -34.40 -12.66
N LEU A 7 -9.66 -34.53 -11.34
CA LEU A 7 -8.71 -34.16 -10.28
C LEU A 7 -7.40 -34.94 -10.39
N LEU A 8 -7.46 -36.26 -10.60
CA LEU A 8 -6.25 -37.08 -10.78
C LEU A 8 -5.43 -36.66 -12.00
N ARG A 9 -6.09 -36.34 -13.12
CA ARG A 9 -5.42 -35.80 -14.32
C ARG A 9 -4.83 -34.41 -14.08
N TYR A 10 -5.52 -33.58 -13.31
CA TYR A 10 -5.05 -32.25 -12.97
C TYR A 10 -3.79 -32.30 -12.10
N VAL A 11 -3.78 -33.15 -11.07
CA VAL A 11 -2.59 -33.36 -10.22
C VAL A 11 -1.44 -33.98 -11.02
N ALA A 12 -1.73 -34.93 -11.91
CA ALA A 12 -0.70 -35.52 -12.79
C ALA A 12 -0.13 -34.54 -13.84
N SER A 13 -0.79 -33.40 -14.08
CA SER A 13 -0.35 -32.39 -15.07
C SER A 13 0.69 -31.39 -14.55
N PHE A 14 1.06 -31.47 -13.28
CA PHE A 14 2.08 -30.59 -12.72
C PHE A 14 3.48 -30.94 -13.22
N SER A 15 4.23 -29.90 -13.62
CA SER A 15 5.63 -30.05 -14.01
C SER A 15 6.49 -30.35 -12.78
N PHE A 16 7.32 -31.40 -12.87
CA PHE A 16 8.31 -31.72 -11.85
C PHE A 16 9.25 -30.53 -11.57
N VAL A 17 9.84 -29.96 -12.63
CA VAL A 17 10.74 -28.80 -12.53
C VAL A 17 9.99 -27.60 -11.96
N GLY A 18 8.74 -27.39 -12.38
CA GLY A 18 7.88 -26.36 -11.80
C GLY A 18 7.70 -26.52 -10.29
N LEU A 19 7.39 -27.73 -9.81
CA LEU A 19 7.22 -27.99 -8.38
C LEU A 19 8.52 -27.78 -7.58
N VAL A 20 9.67 -28.18 -8.14
CA VAL A 20 10.98 -27.92 -7.51
C VAL A 20 11.19 -26.43 -7.27
N PHE A 21 11.01 -25.60 -8.30
CA PHE A 21 11.15 -24.15 -8.16
C PHE A 21 10.09 -23.55 -7.23
N ALA A 22 8.86 -24.05 -7.28
CA ALA A 22 7.79 -23.61 -6.37
C ALA A 22 8.17 -23.81 -4.90
N THR A 23 8.75 -24.97 -4.56
CA THR A 23 9.21 -25.27 -3.21
C THR A 23 10.43 -24.45 -2.79
N LEU A 24 11.37 -24.20 -3.70
CA LEU A 24 12.52 -23.33 -3.42
C LEU A 24 12.09 -21.88 -3.17
N PHE A 25 11.14 -21.37 -3.96
CA PHE A 25 10.59 -20.03 -3.77
C PHE A 25 9.75 -19.91 -2.49
N PHE A 26 8.98 -20.95 -2.13
CA PHE A 26 8.37 -21.02 -0.80
C PHE A 26 9.42 -20.90 0.29
N SER A 27 10.49 -21.69 0.20
CA SER A 27 11.58 -21.71 1.19
C SER A 27 12.24 -20.32 1.30
N ALA A 28 12.52 -19.67 0.17
CA ALA A 28 13.02 -18.30 0.14
C ALA A 28 12.03 -17.28 0.74
N SER A 29 10.72 -17.49 0.60
CA SER A 29 9.73 -16.54 1.11
C SER A 29 9.60 -16.52 2.64
N VAL A 30 9.98 -17.61 3.30
CA VAL A 30 9.88 -17.77 4.77
C VAL A 30 11.19 -17.44 5.50
N THR A 31 12.21 -16.95 4.80
CA THR A 31 13.46 -16.46 5.40
C THR A 31 13.21 -15.26 6.32
N PRO A 32 14.17 -14.92 7.21
CA PRO A 32 14.01 -13.79 8.14
C PRO A 32 13.57 -12.50 7.43
N SER A 33 12.59 -11.80 8.01
CA SER A 33 12.14 -10.48 7.57
C SER A 33 12.30 -9.45 8.69
N LEU A 34 12.28 -8.16 8.36
CA LEU A 34 12.36 -7.07 9.35
C LEU A 34 11.03 -6.82 10.09
N LEU A 35 9.93 -7.42 9.64
CA LEU A 35 8.60 -7.24 10.24
C LEU A 35 8.00 -8.59 10.66
N PRO A 36 7.38 -8.68 11.85
CA PRO A 36 6.67 -9.86 12.30
C PRO A 36 5.37 -9.95 11.50
N ARG A 37 5.13 -11.10 10.88
CA ARG A 37 3.97 -11.30 9.99
C ARG A 37 3.00 -12.29 10.62
N ASN A 38 1.71 -12.00 10.53
CA ASN A 38 0.70 -13.00 10.86
C ASN A 38 0.71 -14.15 9.83
N PHE A 39 0.13 -15.30 10.20
CA PHE A 39 0.18 -16.50 9.37
C PHE A 39 -0.55 -16.32 8.03
N THR A 40 -1.58 -15.48 7.98
CA THR A 40 -2.37 -15.20 6.77
C THR A 40 -1.54 -14.45 5.75
N PHE A 41 -0.92 -13.33 6.14
CA PHE A 41 -0.12 -12.49 5.27
C PHE A 41 1.11 -13.23 4.76
N GLN A 42 1.82 -13.93 5.66
CA GLN A 42 2.95 -14.78 5.26
C GLN A 42 2.49 -15.90 4.31
N GLY A 43 1.35 -16.56 4.59
CA GLY A 43 0.80 -17.61 3.75
C GLY A 43 0.48 -17.12 2.33
N LEU A 44 -0.15 -15.96 2.20
CA LEU A 44 -0.46 -15.36 0.89
C LEU A 44 0.81 -15.00 0.11
N LEU A 45 1.80 -14.37 0.76
CA LEU A 45 3.10 -14.06 0.13
C LEU A 45 3.83 -15.32 -0.31
N SER A 46 3.88 -16.34 0.54
CA SER A 46 4.48 -17.63 0.22
C SER A 46 3.73 -18.35 -0.90
N GLY A 47 2.40 -18.23 -0.97
CA GLY A 47 1.60 -18.77 -2.07
C GLY A 47 1.85 -18.06 -3.40
N LEU A 48 2.05 -16.73 -3.38
CA LEU A 48 2.50 -15.98 -4.56
C LEU A 48 3.89 -16.44 -5.01
N ALA A 49 4.83 -16.60 -4.06
CA ALA A 49 6.17 -17.11 -4.35
C ALA A 49 6.13 -18.52 -4.96
N ILE A 50 5.28 -19.42 -4.45
CA ILE A 50 5.01 -20.74 -5.04
C ILE A 50 4.58 -20.61 -6.51
N ALA A 51 3.61 -19.73 -6.80
CA ALA A 51 3.10 -19.56 -8.16
C ALA A 51 4.15 -18.99 -9.13
N VAL A 52 4.93 -18.00 -8.68
CA VAL A 52 6.04 -17.41 -9.45
C VAL A 52 7.13 -18.45 -9.70
N GLY A 53 7.58 -19.15 -8.66
CA GLY A 53 8.57 -20.21 -8.77
C GLY A 53 8.11 -21.32 -9.72
N TYR A 54 6.85 -21.77 -9.60
CA TYR A 54 6.27 -22.73 -10.53
C TYR A 54 6.30 -22.24 -11.97
N GLY A 55 5.89 -20.99 -12.21
CA GLY A 55 5.91 -20.36 -13.53
C GLY A 55 7.30 -20.32 -14.14
N ILE A 56 8.31 -19.92 -13.36
CA ILE A 56 9.73 -19.91 -13.78
C ILE A 56 10.18 -21.33 -14.13
N GLY A 57 9.92 -22.32 -13.27
CA GLY A 57 10.33 -23.70 -13.51
C GLY A 57 9.68 -24.29 -14.78
N VAL A 58 8.42 -23.97 -15.06
CA VAL A 58 7.76 -24.33 -16.32
C VAL A 58 8.39 -23.60 -17.51
N GLY A 59 8.68 -22.30 -17.38
CA GLY A 59 9.33 -21.51 -18.43
C GLY A 59 10.71 -22.06 -18.80
N LEU A 60 11.53 -22.38 -17.81
CA LEU A 60 12.84 -23.00 -18.00
C LEU A 60 12.74 -24.36 -18.69
N LEU A 61 11.75 -25.18 -18.31
CA LEU A 61 11.49 -26.44 -19.00
C LEU A 61 11.12 -26.22 -20.48
N ARG A 62 10.29 -25.21 -20.80
CA ARG A 62 9.95 -24.89 -22.19
C ARG A 62 11.15 -24.39 -22.99
N VAL A 63 12.06 -23.65 -22.36
CA VAL A 63 13.33 -23.23 -22.99
C VAL A 63 14.23 -24.44 -23.26
N TYR A 64 14.34 -25.35 -22.29
CA TYR A 64 15.08 -26.60 -22.45
C TYR A 64 14.54 -27.44 -23.63
N GLU A 65 13.21 -27.60 -23.71
CA GLU A 65 12.52 -28.28 -24.82
C GLU A 65 12.73 -27.55 -26.16
N PHE A 66 12.69 -26.21 -26.16
CA PHE A 66 12.90 -25.40 -27.37
C PHE A 66 14.28 -25.61 -27.99
N PHE A 67 15.32 -25.75 -27.16
CA PHE A 67 16.69 -26.05 -27.61
C PHE A 67 16.93 -27.53 -27.91
N GLN A 68 15.93 -28.40 -27.74
CA GLN A 68 16.01 -29.85 -28.00
C GLN A 68 17.19 -30.52 -27.30
N ILE A 69 17.51 -30.07 -26.08
CA ILE A 69 18.64 -30.58 -25.32
C ILE A 69 18.39 -32.07 -25.00
N PRO A 70 19.36 -32.98 -25.27
CA PRO A 70 19.16 -34.41 -25.10
C PRO A 70 18.68 -34.79 -23.70
N GLU A 71 17.63 -35.59 -23.61
CA GLU A 71 17.15 -36.07 -22.31
C GLU A 71 18.05 -37.19 -21.76
N PRO A 72 18.31 -37.21 -20.44
CA PRO A 72 19.01 -38.32 -19.81
C PRO A 72 18.20 -39.63 -19.94
N SER A 73 18.90 -40.76 -19.93
CA SER A 73 18.27 -42.09 -20.06
C SER A 73 17.15 -42.30 -19.01
N PRO A 74 16.08 -43.08 -19.33
CA PRO A 74 14.90 -43.21 -18.47
C PRO A 74 15.21 -43.63 -17.03
N SER A 75 16.15 -44.57 -16.86
CA SER A 75 16.60 -45.04 -15.54
C SER A 75 17.33 -43.95 -14.73
N ASN A 76 18.16 -43.13 -15.40
CA ASN A 76 18.85 -42.02 -14.76
C ASN A 76 17.89 -40.86 -14.44
N GLN A 77 16.89 -40.64 -15.29
CA GLN A 77 15.87 -39.62 -15.09
C GLN A 77 15.02 -39.90 -13.83
N THR A 78 14.57 -41.14 -13.64
CA THR A 78 13.80 -41.52 -12.43
C THR A 78 14.65 -41.40 -11.17
N ARG A 79 15.92 -41.84 -11.19
CA ARG A 79 16.84 -41.68 -10.06
C ARG A 79 17.07 -40.21 -9.70
N LEU A 80 17.35 -39.38 -10.71
CA LEU A 80 17.58 -37.94 -10.52
C LEU A 80 16.32 -37.24 -9.96
N LYS A 81 15.14 -37.56 -10.49
CA LYS A 81 13.86 -37.04 -9.97
C LYS A 81 13.67 -37.42 -8.50
N TRP A 82 13.95 -38.66 -8.12
CA TRP A 82 13.88 -39.10 -6.72
C TRP A 82 14.85 -38.33 -5.82
N VAL A 83 16.13 -38.23 -6.20
CA VAL A 83 17.15 -37.50 -5.43
C VAL A 83 16.76 -36.03 -5.25
N ILE A 84 16.36 -35.35 -6.32
CA ILE A 84 15.92 -33.96 -6.26
C ILE A 84 14.66 -33.80 -5.41
N THR A 85 13.67 -34.70 -5.54
CA THR A 85 12.46 -34.67 -4.71
C THR A 85 12.80 -34.75 -3.23
N VAL A 86 13.66 -35.70 -2.85
CA VAL A 86 14.08 -35.87 -1.46
C VAL A 86 14.84 -34.63 -0.97
N ALA A 87 15.79 -34.11 -1.75
CA ALA A 87 16.54 -32.91 -1.39
C ALA A 87 15.63 -31.69 -1.18
N VAL A 88 14.68 -31.46 -2.10
CA VAL A 88 13.73 -30.34 -2.04
C VAL A 88 12.74 -30.50 -0.88
N ALA A 89 12.29 -31.73 -0.60
CA ALA A 89 11.45 -32.02 0.57
C ALA A 89 12.20 -31.74 1.88
N ILE A 90 13.48 -32.12 1.97
CA ILE A 90 14.33 -31.81 3.13
C ILE A 90 14.46 -30.29 3.29
N ILE A 91 14.76 -29.55 2.22
CA ILE A 91 14.84 -28.08 2.26
C ILE A 91 13.52 -27.48 2.74
N PHE A 92 12.39 -27.92 2.21
CA PHE A 92 11.07 -27.42 2.61
C PHE A 92 10.82 -27.62 4.10
N VAL A 93 11.02 -28.84 4.61
CA VAL A 93 10.80 -29.16 6.04
C VAL A 93 11.76 -28.36 6.93
N LEU A 94 13.02 -28.23 6.55
CA LEU A 94 14.01 -27.45 7.30
C LEU A 94 13.62 -25.97 7.39
N PHE A 95 13.21 -25.36 6.28
CA PHE A 95 12.81 -23.95 6.25
C PHE A 95 11.47 -23.73 6.98
N LEU A 96 10.53 -24.66 6.85
CA LEU A 96 9.26 -24.63 7.60
C LEU A 96 9.50 -24.74 9.10
N TYR A 97 10.48 -25.53 9.53
CA TYR A 97 10.89 -25.58 10.94
C TYR A 97 11.59 -24.29 11.38
N ARG A 98 12.53 -23.78 10.57
CA ARG A 98 13.31 -22.58 10.88
C ARG A 98 12.50 -21.29 10.87
N MET A 99 11.38 -21.23 10.14
CA MET A 99 10.55 -20.02 10.09
C MET A 99 10.05 -19.58 11.47
N THR A 100 9.71 -20.53 12.35
CA THR A 100 9.27 -20.22 13.72
C THR A 100 10.38 -19.56 14.50
N TYR A 101 11.59 -20.10 14.40
CA TYR A 101 12.77 -19.54 15.06
C TYR A 101 13.05 -18.11 14.57
N TRP A 102 13.05 -17.90 13.25
CA TRP A 102 13.32 -16.59 12.67
C TRP A 102 12.25 -15.53 13.01
N GLN A 103 10.98 -15.93 13.05
CA GLN A 103 9.92 -15.02 13.47
C GLN A 103 9.98 -14.75 14.98
N ASN A 104 10.26 -15.76 15.81
CA ASN A 104 10.36 -15.58 17.25
C ASN A 104 11.56 -14.72 17.64
N SER A 105 12.70 -14.84 16.96
CA SER A 105 13.84 -13.95 17.23
C SER A 105 13.50 -12.47 16.98
N LEU A 106 12.71 -12.17 15.95
CA LEU A 106 12.27 -10.81 15.70
C LEU A 106 11.22 -10.35 16.72
N ARG A 107 10.28 -11.22 17.07
CA ARG A 107 9.23 -10.92 18.05
C ARG A 107 9.81 -10.67 19.44
N GLU A 108 10.86 -11.39 19.82
CA GLU A 108 11.62 -11.15 21.04
C GLU A 108 12.26 -9.75 21.04
N LEU A 109 12.92 -9.36 19.94
CA LEU A 109 13.48 -8.00 19.78
C LEU A 109 12.41 -6.89 19.79
N MET A 110 11.17 -7.22 19.46
CA MET A 110 10.03 -6.29 19.43
C MET A 110 9.13 -6.41 20.67
N GLU A 111 9.57 -7.13 21.71
CA GLU A 111 8.82 -7.33 22.96
C GLU A 111 7.40 -7.92 22.74
N MET A 112 7.26 -8.78 21.73
CA MET A 112 5.99 -9.43 21.37
C MET A 112 5.95 -10.89 21.88
N PRO A 113 4.74 -11.42 22.21
CA PRO A 113 4.58 -12.82 22.57
C PRO A 113 5.07 -13.76 21.46
N PRO A 114 5.65 -14.94 21.76
CA PRO A 114 6.10 -15.89 20.74
C PRO A 114 4.93 -16.41 19.88
N LEU A 115 5.25 -16.92 18.69
CA LEU A 115 4.26 -17.50 17.79
C LEU A 115 3.62 -18.77 18.37
N ALA A 116 2.33 -18.93 18.10
CA ALA A 116 1.62 -20.18 18.36
C ALA A 116 2.21 -21.33 17.54
N SER A 117 2.21 -22.54 18.11
CA SER A 117 2.75 -23.75 17.47
C SER A 117 2.09 -24.09 16.13
N VAL A 118 0.84 -23.68 15.92
CA VAL A 118 0.08 -23.90 14.68
C VAL A 118 0.54 -23.00 13.51
N TYR A 119 1.35 -21.97 13.78
CA TYR A 119 1.72 -20.96 12.80
C TYR A 119 2.34 -21.55 11.51
N PRO A 120 3.39 -22.41 11.56
CA PRO A 120 4.04 -22.92 10.34
C PRO A 120 3.08 -23.76 9.49
N THR A 121 2.28 -24.60 10.15
CA THR A 121 1.33 -25.48 9.46
C THR A 121 0.22 -24.69 8.79
N THR A 122 -0.32 -23.67 9.45
CA THR A 122 -1.36 -22.81 8.87
C THR A 122 -0.80 -21.97 7.72
N THR A 123 0.40 -21.41 7.87
CA THR A 123 1.07 -20.67 6.80
C THR A 123 1.32 -21.55 5.58
N ALA A 124 1.83 -22.77 5.75
CA ALA A 124 2.03 -23.70 4.64
C ALA A 124 0.72 -24.07 3.95
N ALA A 125 -0.35 -24.34 4.71
CA ALA A 125 -1.66 -24.68 4.16
C ALA A 125 -2.24 -23.53 3.31
N ILE A 126 -2.20 -22.30 3.82
CA ILE A 126 -2.64 -21.10 3.09
C ILE A 126 -1.79 -20.91 1.83
N ALA A 127 -0.46 -21.04 1.94
CA ALA A 127 0.45 -20.88 0.82
C ALA A 127 0.18 -21.88 -0.31
N ILE A 128 0.01 -23.17 0.04
CA ILE A 128 -0.27 -24.23 -0.94
C ILE A 128 -1.63 -23.97 -1.61
N LEU A 129 -2.68 -23.67 -0.83
CA LEU A 129 -4.01 -23.40 -1.36
C LEU A 129 -4.02 -22.18 -2.28
N PHE A 130 -3.45 -21.06 -1.82
CA PHE A 130 -3.42 -19.82 -2.58
C PHE A 130 -2.54 -19.94 -3.83
N GLY A 131 -1.35 -20.55 -3.71
CA GLY A 131 -0.48 -20.83 -4.84
C GLY A 131 -1.16 -21.75 -5.88
N ALA A 132 -1.89 -22.77 -5.44
CA ALA A 132 -2.66 -23.64 -6.33
C ALA A 132 -3.77 -22.89 -7.07
N ILE A 133 -4.48 -21.97 -6.39
CA ILE A 133 -5.48 -21.09 -7.03
C ILE A 133 -4.83 -20.22 -8.10
N LEU A 134 -3.70 -19.57 -7.81
CA LEU A 134 -2.97 -18.74 -8.77
C LEU A 134 -2.48 -19.53 -9.98
N VAL A 135 -1.93 -20.73 -9.76
CA VAL A 135 -1.51 -21.62 -10.87
C VAL A 135 -2.72 -22.09 -11.68
N ALA A 136 -3.86 -22.38 -11.04
CA ALA A 136 -5.09 -22.70 -11.74
C ALA A 136 -5.59 -21.53 -12.60
N MET A 137 -5.58 -20.31 -12.08
CA MET A 137 -5.92 -19.10 -12.83
C MET A 137 -4.98 -18.90 -14.03
N ALA A 138 -3.66 -19.04 -13.85
CA ALA A 138 -2.70 -18.94 -14.94
C ALA A 138 -2.95 -20.00 -16.04
N ARG A 139 -3.28 -21.24 -15.64
CA ARG A 139 -3.67 -22.30 -16.58
C ARG A 139 -4.98 -21.99 -17.31
N LEU A 140 -5.96 -21.39 -16.65
CA LEU A 140 -7.21 -20.94 -17.28
C LEU A 140 -6.95 -19.87 -18.34
N VAL A 141 -6.08 -18.90 -18.05
CA VAL A 141 -5.64 -17.90 -19.04
C VAL A 141 -4.95 -18.58 -20.23
N GLY A 142 -4.03 -19.51 -19.99
CA GLY A 142 -3.38 -20.28 -21.05
C GLY A 142 -4.37 -21.10 -21.89
N ALA A 143 -5.40 -21.67 -21.26
CA ALA A 143 -6.48 -22.38 -21.96
C ALA A 143 -7.34 -21.44 -22.81
N ALA A 144 -7.64 -20.23 -22.32
CA ALA A 144 -8.34 -19.20 -23.08
C ALA A 144 -7.51 -18.76 -24.31
N CYS A 145 -6.21 -18.50 -24.15
CA CYS A 145 -5.31 -18.22 -25.27
C CYS A 145 -5.34 -19.37 -26.29
N SER A 146 -5.25 -20.62 -25.82
CA SER A 146 -5.28 -21.80 -26.69
C SER A 146 -6.60 -21.95 -27.45
N LEU A 147 -7.73 -21.63 -26.82
CA LEU A 147 -9.06 -21.63 -27.44
C LEU A 147 -9.15 -20.58 -28.55
N VAL A 148 -8.70 -19.36 -28.28
CA VAL A 148 -8.67 -18.27 -29.26
C VAL A 148 -7.71 -18.62 -30.41
N ALA A 149 -6.51 -19.12 -30.09
CA ALA A 149 -5.55 -19.57 -31.08
C ALA A 149 -6.12 -20.67 -31.99
N ALA A 150 -6.88 -21.63 -31.44
CA ALA A 150 -7.50 -22.69 -32.23
C ALA A 150 -8.52 -22.15 -33.25
N ARG A 151 -9.22 -21.06 -32.95
CA ARG A 151 -10.11 -20.37 -33.90
C ARG A 151 -9.31 -19.60 -34.96
N LEU A 152 -8.24 -18.90 -34.55
CA LEU A 152 -7.40 -18.11 -35.44
C LEU A 152 -6.53 -18.96 -36.38
N LYS A 153 -6.17 -20.18 -35.97
CA LYS A 153 -5.44 -21.17 -36.81
C LYS A 153 -6.17 -21.52 -38.12
N ARG A 154 -7.46 -21.21 -38.24
CA ARG A 154 -8.21 -21.37 -39.50
C ARG A 154 -7.78 -20.38 -40.58
N PHE A 155 -7.18 -19.25 -40.18
CA PHE A 155 -6.82 -18.14 -41.09
C PHE A 155 -5.34 -17.77 -41.04
N LEU A 156 -4.62 -18.16 -39.98
CA LEU A 156 -3.25 -17.71 -39.71
C LEU A 156 -2.32 -18.88 -39.40
N PRO A 157 -1.01 -18.75 -39.71
CA PRO A 157 0.00 -19.74 -39.31
C PRO A 157 0.01 -19.97 -37.79
N PRO A 158 0.31 -21.20 -37.32
CA PRO A 158 0.15 -21.58 -35.91
C PRO A 158 0.88 -20.68 -34.90
N ARG A 159 2.08 -20.20 -35.24
CA ARG A 159 2.87 -19.31 -34.37
C ARG A 159 2.24 -17.92 -34.27
N VAL A 160 1.79 -17.37 -35.40
CA VAL A 160 1.13 -16.06 -35.48
C VAL A 160 -0.23 -16.10 -34.76
N ALA A 161 -1.01 -17.16 -34.98
CA ALA A 161 -2.29 -17.36 -34.30
C ALA A 161 -2.15 -17.43 -32.78
N TYR A 162 -1.10 -18.08 -32.27
CA TYR A 162 -0.82 -18.12 -30.83
C TYR A 162 -0.38 -16.75 -30.31
N THR A 163 0.57 -16.06 -30.96
CA THR A 163 1.00 -14.72 -30.53
C THR A 163 -0.16 -13.73 -30.48
N ILE A 164 -1.01 -13.69 -31.51
CA ILE A 164 -2.18 -12.83 -31.55
C ILE A 164 -3.19 -13.22 -30.46
N SER A 165 -3.38 -14.52 -30.20
CA SER A 165 -4.26 -14.96 -29.10
C SER A 165 -3.80 -14.48 -27.73
N VAL A 166 -2.48 -14.50 -27.47
CA VAL A 166 -1.91 -13.99 -26.21
C VAL A 166 -2.14 -12.49 -26.11
N ILE A 167 -1.88 -11.74 -27.18
CA ILE A 167 -2.11 -10.29 -27.21
C ILE A 167 -3.60 -9.98 -26.96
N LEU A 168 -4.52 -10.65 -27.65
CA LEU A 168 -5.96 -10.40 -27.49
C LEU A 168 -6.46 -10.73 -26.08
N VAL A 169 -6.05 -11.87 -25.51
CA VAL A 169 -6.43 -12.24 -24.14
C VAL A 169 -5.81 -11.30 -23.13
N ALA A 170 -4.55 -10.89 -23.32
CA ALA A 170 -3.90 -9.90 -22.46
C ALA A 170 -4.61 -8.54 -22.53
N LEU A 171 -4.94 -8.04 -23.72
CA LEU A 171 -5.70 -6.81 -23.90
C LEU A 171 -7.09 -6.93 -23.26
N MET A 172 -7.79 -8.04 -23.45
CA MET A 172 -9.08 -8.27 -22.80
C MET A 172 -8.97 -8.23 -21.27
N ILE A 173 -7.95 -8.89 -20.70
CA ILE A 173 -7.68 -8.84 -19.25
C ILE A 173 -7.40 -7.40 -18.81
N VAL A 174 -6.61 -6.64 -19.58
CA VAL A 174 -6.28 -5.24 -19.26
C VAL A 174 -7.48 -4.31 -19.41
N PHE A 175 -8.29 -4.43 -20.46
CA PHE A 175 -9.44 -3.56 -20.70
C PHE A 175 -10.61 -3.86 -19.76
N VAL A 176 -10.93 -5.14 -19.54
CA VAL A 176 -11.92 -5.53 -18.52
C VAL A 176 -11.38 -5.22 -17.12
N GLY A 177 -10.08 -5.44 -16.92
CA GLY A 177 -9.32 -5.11 -15.72
C GLY A 177 -9.40 -3.63 -15.36
N ASN A 178 -9.08 -2.73 -16.29
CA ASN A 178 -9.02 -1.29 -16.07
C ASN A 178 -10.41 -0.62 -16.11
N GLY A 179 -11.33 -1.11 -16.95
CA GLY A 179 -12.64 -0.49 -17.15
C GLY A 179 -13.69 -0.88 -16.13
N VAL A 180 -13.79 -2.17 -15.78
CA VAL A 180 -14.89 -2.73 -14.97
C VAL A 180 -14.41 -3.23 -13.62
N ILE A 181 -13.25 -3.88 -13.57
CA ILE A 181 -12.72 -4.51 -12.35
C ILE A 181 -12.02 -3.49 -11.46
N ALA A 182 -11.11 -2.66 -11.97
CA ALA A 182 -10.37 -1.68 -11.18
C ALA A 182 -11.31 -0.60 -10.63
N ARG A 183 -12.12 0.06 -11.47
CA ARG A 183 -13.09 1.07 -10.99
C ARG A 183 -14.18 0.47 -10.11
N GLY A 184 -14.67 -0.74 -10.45
CA GLY A 184 -15.68 -1.45 -9.65
C GLY A 184 -15.17 -1.97 -8.30
N LEU A 185 -13.97 -2.55 -8.25
CA LEU A 185 -13.32 -2.96 -7.00
C LEU A 185 -12.79 -1.78 -6.20
N LEU A 186 -12.35 -0.68 -6.82
CA LEU A 186 -11.99 0.53 -6.08
C LEU A 186 -13.22 1.12 -5.41
N ASN A 187 -14.35 1.22 -6.11
CA ASN A 187 -15.60 1.71 -5.51
C ASN A 187 -16.16 0.75 -4.45
N ALA A 188 -16.05 -0.57 -4.67
CA ALA A 188 -16.49 -1.57 -3.70
C ALA A 188 -15.53 -1.72 -2.51
N ALA A 189 -14.23 -1.56 -2.71
CA ALA A 189 -13.23 -1.53 -1.64
C ALA A 189 -13.30 -0.22 -0.86
N ASP A 190 -13.46 0.93 -1.54
CA ASP A 190 -13.76 2.20 -0.89
C ASP A 190 -15.04 2.03 -0.06
N ALA A 191 -16.12 1.42 -0.57
CA ALA A 191 -17.34 1.16 0.19
C ALA A 191 -17.17 0.17 1.36
N PHE A 192 -16.37 -0.88 1.19
CA PHE A 192 -16.09 -1.88 2.24
C PHE A 192 -15.20 -1.31 3.34
N PHE A 193 -14.15 -0.55 2.97
CA PHE A 193 -13.29 0.16 3.93
C PHE A 193 -14.02 1.34 4.55
N LEU A 194 -14.92 2.03 3.85
CA LEU A 194 -15.85 3.00 4.42
C LEU A 194 -16.78 2.36 5.46
N GLN A 195 -17.33 1.18 5.17
CA GLN A 195 -18.15 0.44 6.14
C GLN A 195 -17.31 -0.05 7.32
N ALA A 196 -16.06 -0.49 7.10
CA ALA A 196 -15.15 -0.87 8.17
C ALA A 196 -14.71 0.34 9.02
N ASP A 197 -14.54 1.52 8.42
CA ASP A 197 -14.26 2.78 9.11
C ASP A 197 -15.49 3.22 9.93
N ALA A 198 -16.69 3.11 9.36
CA ALA A 198 -17.95 3.47 10.02
C ALA A 198 -18.37 2.50 11.14
N LEU A 199 -18.06 1.20 11.01
CA LEU A 199 -18.34 0.19 12.04
C LEU A 199 -17.37 0.25 13.22
N VAL A 200 -16.30 1.04 13.13
CA VAL A 200 -15.25 1.22 14.16
C VAL A 200 -15.09 2.71 14.52
N ASP A 201 -16.19 3.45 14.53
CA ASP A 201 -16.25 4.83 15.06
C ASP A 201 -16.39 4.85 16.60
N GLN A 202 -16.35 3.68 17.25
CA GLN A 202 -16.47 3.56 18.70
C GLN A 202 -15.20 4.14 19.37
N GLY A 203 -15.35 5.31 20.00
CA GLY A 203 -14.41 5.81 21.01
C GLY A 203 -13.74 7.17 20.79
N VAL A 204 -14.04 7.91 19.71
CA VAL A 204 -13.59 9.32 19.58
C VAL A 204 -14.80 10.23 19.64
N GLU A 205 -14.93 10.95 20.74
CA GLU A 205 -16.01 11.90 20.96
C GLU A 205 -15.78 13.19 20.18
N GLN A 206 -16.89 13.83 19.77
CA GLN A 206 -16.83 15.12 19.09
C GLN A 206 -16.25 16.17 20.05
N PRO A 207 -15.30 17.01 19.59
CA PRO A 207 -14.77 18.11 20.39
C PRO A 207 -15.87 19.11 20.78
N LEU A 208 -15.91 19.51 22.05
CA LEU A 208 -16.83 20.53 22.56
C LEU A 208 -16.28 21.96 22.45
N ASP A 209 -14.98 22.10 22.26
CA ASP A 209 -14.34 23.42 22.18
C ASP A 209 -14.54 24.01 20.77
N PRO A 210 -15.11 25.22 20.65
CA PRO A 210 -15.45 25.83 19.36
C PRO A 210 -14.24 26.10 18.47
N LEU A 211 -13.04 26.13 19.03
CA LEU A 211 -11.79 26.37 18.29
C LEU A 211 -11.12 25.07 17.80
N ILE A 212 -11.76 23.91 17.99
CA ILE A 212 -11.25 22.65 17.48
C ILE A 212 -12.00 22.27 16.20
N CYS A 213 -11.24 21.85 15.17
CA CYS A 213 -11.81 21.34 13.93
C CYS A 213 -12.77 20.17 14.23
N GLY A 214 -13.97 20.20 13.65
CA GLY A 214 -15.01 19.23 13.92
C GLY A 214 -15.91 19.50 15.13
N SER A 215 -15.73 20.62 15.85
CA SER A 215 -16.74 21.08 16.83
C SER A 215 -18.07 21.46 16.15
N GLU A 216 -19.10 21.78 16.94
CA GLU A 216 -20.39 22.22 16.41
C GLU A 216 -20.29 23.50 15.55
N GLU A 217 -19.34 24.37 15.88
CA GLU A 217 -19.03 25.63 15.19
C GLU A 217 -18.04 25.46 14.03
N SER A 218 -17.49 24.26 13.83
CA SER A 218 -16.57 23.98 12.74
C SER A 218 -17.27 24.00 11.39
N LEU A 219 -16.59 24.54 10.36
CA LEU A 219 -17.06 24.45 8.98
C LEU A 219 -16.99 23.02 8.43
N ILE A 220 -16.23 22.14 9.08
CA ILE A 220 -16.06 20.75 8.70
C ILE A 220 -16.87 19.89 9.68
N PRO A 221 -18.00 19.30 9.27
CA PRO A 221 -18.82 18.48 10.16
C PRO A 221 -18.01 17.28 10.68
N TRP A 222 -18.09 16.98 11.98
CA TRP A 222 -17.40 15.85 12.60
C TRP A 222 -17.64 14.52 11.88
N ASP A 223 -18.90 14.29 11.49
CA ASP A 223 -19.32 13.08 10.77
C ASP A 223 -18.76 12.97 9.35
N SER A 224 -18.22 14.07 8.79
CA SER A 224 -17.56 14.05 7.48
C SER A 224 -16.10 13.60 7.55
N ILE A 225 -15.50 13.67 8.74
CA ILE A 225 -14.10 13.35 8.99
C ILE A 225 -13.96 11.83 9.17
N GLY A 226 -13.05 11.19 8.41
CA GLY A 226 -12.74 9.77 8.58
C GLY A 226 -12.00 9.49 9.89
N ARG A 227 -11.96 8.23 10.33
CA ARG A 227 -11.38 7.86 11.65
C ARG A 227 -9.97 8.41 11.87
N ARG A 228 -9.11 8.31 10.85
CA ARG A 228 -7.72 8.79 10.93
C ARG A 228 -7.62 10.31 11.12
N GLY A 229 -8.55 11.07 10.54
CA GLY A 229 -8.67 12.50 10.77
C GLY A 229 -9.16 12.80 12.19
N LYS A 230 -10.13 12.03 12.69
CA LYS A 230 -10.62 12.15 14.07
C LYS A 230 -9.52 11.84 15.09
N ASP A 231 -8.75 10.77 14.89
CA ASP A 231 -7.59 10.43 15.72
C ASP A 231 -6.55 11.57 15.68
N PHE A 232 -6.26 12.12 14.50
CA PHE A 232 -5.35 13.26 14.35
C PHE A 232 -5.83 14.49 15.12
N ILE A 233 -7.12 14.82 15.10
CA ILE A 233 -7.66 15.97 15.84
C ILE A 233 -7.68 15.71 17.35
N ALA A 234 -8.14 14.53 17.79
CA ALA A 234 -8.50 14.27 19.18
C ALA A 234 -7.36 13.69 20.04
N LEU A 235 -6.40 12.96 19.45
CA LEU A 235 -5.35 12.24 20.20
C LEU A 235 -4.00 12.98 20.23
N GLY A 236 -3.95 14.22 19.74
CA GLY A 236 -2.76 15.06 19.81
C GLY A 236 -2.43 15.51 21.24
N PRO A 237 -1.19 15.98 21.47
CA PRO A 237 -0.80 16.53 22.76
C PRO A 237 -1.64 17.78 23.08
N SER A 238 -2.15 17.84 24.30
CA SER A 238 -2.85 19.01 24.80
C SER A 238 -1.87 20.14 25.14
N LYS A 239 -2.40 21.37 25.30
CA LYS A 239 -1.62 22.49 25.84
C LYS A 239 -0.92 22.11 27.15
N ASN A 240 -1.60 21.36 28.02
CA ASN A 240 -1.09 20.95 29.32
C ASN A 240 0.04 19.93 29.18
N ASP A 241 -0.08 18.94 28.31
CA ASP A 241 0.98 17.94 28.09
C ASP A 241 2.29 18.62 27.63
N ILE A 242 2.18 19.61 26.74
CA ILE A 242 3.32 20.37 26.23
C ILE A 242 3.87 21.32 27.31
N ALA A 243 3.00 21.95 28.10
CA ALA A 243 3.39 22.81 29.22
C ALA A 243 4.15 22.02 30.30
N ASP A 244 3.67 20.83 30.63
CA ASP A 244 4.28 19.93 31.60
C ASP A 244 5.65 19.42 31.10
N PHE A 245 5.81 19.18 29.80
CA PHE A 245 7.12 18.81 29.25
C PHE A 245 8.15 19.95 29.32
N TRP A 246 7.76 21.17 28.94
CA TRP A 246 8.68 22.32 28.87
C TRP A 246 8.79 23.13 30.15
N GLN A 247 7.90 22.91 31.12
CA GLN A 247 7.79 23.68 32.36
C GLN A 247 7.65 25.19 32.09
N THR A 248 6.82 25.56 31.11
CA THR A 248 6.58 26.95 30.67
C THR A 248 5.16 27.11 30.17
N GLU A 249 4.70 28.35 30.03
CA GLU A 249 3.47 28.65 29.30
C GLU A 249 3.62 28.27 27.81
N THR A 250 2.61 27.58 27.30
CA THR A 250 2.55 27.04 25.93
C THR A 250 1.24 27.44 25.26
N MET A 251 1.20 27.27 23.94
CA MET A 251 -0.03 27.41 23.16
C MET A 251 -0.69 26.05 22.95
N ARG A 252 -1.97 26.07 22.57
CA ARG A 252 -2.63 24.87 22.08
C ARG A 252 -2.30 24.69 20.58
N PRO A 253 -1.81 23.52 20.16
CA PRO A 253 -1.64 23.22 18.74
C PRO A 253 -2.96 23.31 17.98
N ILE A 254 -2.91 23.81 16.74
CA ILE A 254 -4.05 23.83 15.83
C ILE A 254 -3.92 22.67 14.84
N ARG A 255 -4.97 21.86 14.74
CA ARG A 255 -5.07 20.74 13.80
C ARG A 255 -6.35 20.87 12.98
N VAL A 256 -6.22 20.97 11.66
CA VAL A 256 -7.34 21.04 10.71
C VAL A 256 -7.28 19.88 9.75
N TYR A 257 -8.41 19.18 9.59
CA TYR A 257 -8.48 18.01 8.74
C TYR A 257 -9.82 17.94 8.01
N ALA A 258 -9.80 18.01 6.69
CA ALA A 258 -11.00 17.76 5.88
C ALA A 258 -11.04 16.32 5.37
N GLY A 259 -12.11 15.61 5.71
CA GLY A 259 -12.37 14.24 5.25
C GLY A 259 -12.88 14.21 3.80
N MET A 260 -12.88 13.02 3.19
CA MET A 260 -13.35 12.82 1.81
C MET A 260 -14.83 13.21 1.59
N ARG A 261 -15.62 13.25 2.68
CA ARG A 261 -17.05 13.60 2.63
C ARG A 261 -17.32 15.06 2.95
N SER A 262 -16.28 15.86 3.19
CA SER A 262 -16.44 17.25 3.60
C SER A 262 -16.81 18.18 2.43
N ALA A 263 -16.55 17.78 1.18
CA ALA A 263 -16.95 18.50 -0.02
C ALA A 263 -17.08 17.56 -1.24
N GLU A 264 -17.71 18.02 -2.33
CA GLU A 264 -17.91 17.22 -3.54
C GLU A 264 -16.62 17.07 -4.36
N THR A 265 -15.80 18.12 -4.42
CA THR A 265 -14.53 18.13 -5.16
C THR A 265 -13.32 18.30 -4.25
N LYS A 266 -12.16 17.78 -4.69
CA LYS A 266 -10.88 17.95 -3.96
C LYS A 266 -10.48 19.42 -3.78
N ARG A 267 -10.85 20.28 -4.74
CA ARG A 267 -10.55 21.73 -4.66
C ARG A 267 -11.46 22.41 -3.63
N GLU A 268 -12.74 22.10 -3.60
CA GLU A 268 -13.64 22.59 -2.55
C GLU A 268 -13.24 22.06 -1.17
N GLN A 269 -12.78 20.81 -1.09
CA GLN A 269 -12.25 20.24 0.15
C GLN A 269 -11.03 21.01 0.65
N ALA A 270 -10.09 21.33 -0.24
CA ALA A 270 -8.92 22.15 0.08
C ALA A 270 -9.30 23.57 0.52
N ARG A 271 -10.27 24.19 -0.16
CA ARG A 271 -10.81 25.50 0.21
C ARG A 271 -11.50 25.47 1.58
N LEU A 272 -12.30 24.45 1.86
CA LEU A 272 -12.95 24.29 3.15
C LEU A 272 -11.93 24.09 4.28
N ALA A 273 -10.86 23.33 4.03
CA ALA A 273 -9.76 23.19 4.97
C ALA A 273 -9.03 24.53 5.23
N LEU A 274 -8.85 25.35 4.19
CA LEU A 274 -8.31 26.71 4.35
C LEU A 274 -9.26 27.60 5.17
N GLU A 275 -10.55 27.61 4.86
CA GLU A 275 -11.55 28.43 5.56
C GLU A 275 -11.62 28.06 7.05
N GLU A 276 -11.57 26.77 7.37
CA GLU A 276 -11.49 26.30 8.76
C GLU A 276 -10.16 26.70 9.42
N LEU A 277 -9.04 26.58 8.71
CA LEU A 277 -7.72 27.00 9.19
C LEU A 277 -7.67 28.50 9.53
N ILE A 278 -8.31 29.34 8.73
CA ILE A 278 -8.45 30.78 9.02
C ILE A 278 -9.31 30.97 10.27
N ARG A 279 -10.47 30.29 10.36
CA ARG A 279 -11.41 30.42 11.48
C ARG A 279 -10.78 30.14 12.84
N VAL A 280 -9.93 29.12 12.91
CA VAL A 280 -9.28 28.71 14.17
C VAL A 280 -7.96 29.45 14.44
N GLY A 281 -7.61 30.45 13.64
CA GLY A 281 -6.40 31.26 13.85
C GLY A 281 -5.10 30.58 13.44
N GLY A 282 -5.14 29.67 12.46
CA GLY A 282 -3.96 28.89 12.04
C GLY A 282 -2.81 29.75 11.50
N PHE A 283 -3.12 30.92 10.92
CA PHE A 283 -2.12 31.86 10.42
C PHE A 283 -1.56 32.80 11.49
N GLU A 284 -2.05 32.72 12.73
CA GLU A 284 -1.50 33.48 13.88
C GLU A 284 -0.38 32.72 14.59
N ARG A 285 -0.06 31.50 14.13
CA ARG A 285 1.00 30.65 14.70
C ARG A 285 2.35 31.00 14.09
N SER A 286 3.45 30.68 14.77
CA SER A 286 4.79 30.87 14.18
C SER A 286 5.13 29.81 13.12
N VAL A 287 4.50 28.64 13.17
CA VAL A 287 4.73 27.51 12.25
C VAL A 287 3.43 26.99 11.67
N LEU A 288 3.37 26.89 10.34
CA LEU A 288 2.26 26.29 9.60
C LEU A 288 2.77 25.11 8.77
N VAL A 289 2.15 23.94 8.92
CA VAL A 289 2.49 22.74 8.16
C VAL A 289 1.34 22.33 7.27
N VAL A 290 1.59 22.24 5.96
CA VAL A 290 0.70 21.55 5.03
C VAL A 290 1.13 20.08 4.98
N ALA A 291 0.37 19.23 5.64
CA ALA A 291 0.69 17.81 5.80
C ALA A 291 -0.10 16.98 4.78
N THR A 292 0.60 16.13 4.03
CA THR A 292 -0.02 15.20 3.08
C THR A 292 -0.08 13.80 3.69
N PRO A 293 -1.27 13.24 3.93
CA PRO A 293 -1.38 11.96 4.61
C PRO A 293 -1.03 10.77 3.71
N THR A 294 -0.88 9.61 4.34
CA THR A 294 -0.83 8.31 3.65
C THR A 294 -2.20 7.94 3.05
N GLY A 295 -2.26 6.84 2.29
CA GLY A 295 -3.45 6.48 1.50
C GLY A 295 -4.76 6.42 2.28
N THR A 296 -4.75 5.95 3.53
CA THR A 296 -5.95 5.89 4.38
C THR A 296 -6.29 7.22 5.06
N GLY A 297 -5.58 8.31 4.76
CA GLY A 297 -5.70 9.57 5.47
C GLY A 297 -4.89 9.67 6.76
N TRP A 298 -4.02 8.70 7.06
CA TRP A 298 -3.24 8.69 8.30
C TRP A 298 -2.01 9.59 8.23
N LEU A 299 -1.85 10.40 9.27
CA LEU A 299 -0.64 11.17 9.60
C LEU A 299 0.09 10.50 10.75
N ASP A 300 1.41 10.46 10.67
CA ASP A 300 2.26 9.83 11.68
C ASP A 300 2.37 10.72 12.93
N PRO A 301 1.89 10.29 14.11
CA PRO A 301 2.05 11.03 15.37
C PRO A 301 3.51 11.38 15.66
N GLY A 302 4.46 10.50 15.30
CA GLY A 302 5.89 10.77 15.45
C GLY A 302 6.36 11.99 14.65
N ALA A 303 5.67 12.36 13.58
CA ALA A 303 5.96 13.55 12.80
C ALA A 303 5.17 14.78 13.29
N VAL A 304 3.86 14.63 13.53
CA VAL A 304 2.97 15.77 13.85
C VAL A 304 3.00 16.17 15.32
N ASP A 305 3.11 15.23 16.26
CA ASP A 305 3.18 15.57 17.69
C ASP A 305 4.55 16.16 18.04
N SER A 306 5.61 15.62 17.44
CA SER A 306 6.99 16.07 17.70
C SER A 306 7.19 17.55 17.39
N ILE A 307 6.64 18.04 16.27
CA ILE A 307 6.80 19.47 15.90
C ILE A 307 6.03 20.38 16.86
N GLU A 308 4.89 19.93 17.37
CA GLU A 308 4.11 20.66 18.37
C GLU A 308 4.86 20.78 19.69
N TYR A 309 5.52 19.71 20.15
CA TYR A 309 6.44 19.81 21.28
C TYR A 309 7.61 20.74 20.98
N LEU A 310 8.29 20.60 19.84
CA LEU A 310 9.45 21.43 19.49
C LEU A 310 9.14 22.93 19.49
N HIS A 311 7.92 23.30 19.08
CA HIS A 311 7.45 24.69 18.99
C HIS A 311 6.51 25.09 20.14
N ARG A 312 6.46 24.32 21.24
CA ARG A 312 5.67 24.66 22.44
C ARG A 312 4.18 24.91 22.14
N GLY A 313 3.65 24.16 21.17
CA GLY A 313 2.28 24.22 20.69
C GLY A 313 1.95 25.43 19.81
N ASP A 314 2.93 26.28 19.49
CA ASP A 314 2.77 27.41 18.57
C ASP A 314 2.87 26.95 17.10
N THR A 315 1.91 26.09 16.73
CA THR A 315 1.89 25.38 15.45
C THR A 315 0.46 25.26 14.94
N ALA A 316 0.31 25.32 13.62
CA ALA A 316 -0.89 24.90 12.91
C ALA A 316 -0.54 23.83 11.88
N ILE A 317 -1.33 22.76 11.81
CA ILE A 317 -1.17 21.68 10.84
C ILE A 317 -2.50 21.50 10.10
N VAL A 318 -2.46 21.53 8.78
CA VAL A 318 -3.62 21.36 7.90
C VAL A 318 -3.43 20.17 6.96
N SER A 319 -4.46 19.35 6.79
CA SER A 319 -4.44 18.16 5.95
C SER A 319 -5.80 17.88 5.29
N THR A 320 -5.78 17.17 4.17
CA THR A 320 -6.98 16.67 3.47
C THR A 320 -6.85 15.17 3.19
N GLN A 321 -7.95 14.44 3.35
CA GLN A 321 -8.00 13.02 2.99
C GLN A 321 -8.32 12.86 1.51
N TYR A 322 -7.61 11.96 0.80
CA TYR A 322 -7.83 11.69 -0.62
C TYR A 322 -8.25 10.24 -0.96
N SER A 323 -8.20 9.33 0.00
CA SER A 323 -8.61 7.93 -0.20
C SER A 323 -8.89 7.22 1.15
N TYR A 324 -9.61 6.10 1.06
CA TYR A 324 -9.75 5.11 2.14
C TYR A 324 -8.83 3.90 1.92
N LEU A 325 -8.12 3.83 0.79
CA LEU A 325 -7.30 2.68 0.42
C LEU A 325 -5.92 2.72 1.07
N PRO A 326 -5.39 1.57 1.53
CA PRO A 326 -3.99 1.47 1.95
C PRO A 326 -3.01 1.94 0.86
N SER A 327 -1.94 2.64 1.27
CA SER A 327 -0.98 3.30 0.36
C SER A 327 -0.41 2.39 -0.72
N TRP A 328 -0.15 1.11 -0.44
CA TRP A 328 0.42 0.18 -1.44
C TRP A 328 -0.55 -0.14 -2.58
N ILE A 329 -1.87 -0.10 -2.32
CA ILE A 329 -2.90 -0.23 -3.35
C ILE A 329 -2.92 1.04 -4.19
N THR A 330 -2.98 2.20 -3.53
CA THR A 330 -3.06 3.49 -4.21
C THR A 330 -1.83 3.76 -5.09
N ILE A 331 -0.62 3.41 -4.63
CA ILE A 331 0.62 3.53 -5.43
C ILE A 331 0.54 2.71 -6.73
N LEU A 332 -0.09 1.54 -6.71
CA LEU A 332 -0.17 0.65 -7.88
C LEU A 332 -1.28 1.04 -8.86
N ILE A 333 -2.35 1.66 -8.35
CA ILE A 333 -3.60 1.81 -9.11
C ILE A 333 -3.87 3.27 -9.49
N ASP A 334 -3.63 4.22 -8.58
CA ASP A 334 -4.00 5.64 -8.77
C ASP A 334 -3.16 6.58 -7.87
N PRO A 335 -1.82 6.63 -8.06
CA PRO A 335 -0.94 7.51 -7.28
C PRO A 335 -1.26 9.00 -7.47
N GLU A 336 -1.88 9.37 -8.60
CA GLU A 336 -2.31 10.72 -8.94
C GLU A 336 -3.28 11.31 -7.92
N ARG A 337 -4.07 10.49 -7.22
CA ARG A 337 -4.99 10.98 -6.17
C ARG A 337 -4.28 11.80 -5.09
N SER A 338 -3.12 11.33 -4.65
CA SER A 338 -2.34 12.00 -3.60
C SER A 338 -1.72 13.30 -4.12
N ILE A 339 -1.20 13.28 -5.35
CA ILE A 339 -0.59 14.45 -6.00
C ILE A 339 -1.61 15.56 -6.17
N GLU A 340 -2.80 15.25 -6.70
CA GLU A 340 -3.84 16.26 -6.90
C GLU A 340 -4.33 16.87 -5.59
N SER A 341 -4.59 16.04 -4.57
CA SER A 341 -5.06 16.51 -3.26
C SER A 341 -4.02 17.39 -2.57
N ALA A 342 -2.75 16.95 -2.55
CA ALA A 342 -1.66 17.73 -2.00
C ALA A 342 -1.47 19.06 -2.74
N ARG A 343 -1.54 19.05 -4.08
CA ARG A 343 -1.45 20.25 -4.90
C ARG A 343 -2.57 21.24 -4.60
N TYR A 344 -3.84 20.80 -4.58
CA TYR A 344 -4.95 21.71 -4.29
C TYR A 344 -4.87 22.29 -2.89
N LEU A 345 -4.56 21.48 -1.87
CA LEU A 345 -4.39 21.98 -0.51
C LEU A 345 -3.24 23.01 -0.43
N PHE A 346 -2.10 22.69 -1.04
CA PHE A 346 -0.98 23.61 -1.10
C PHE A 346 -1.35 24.91 -1.82
N GLU A 347 -1.97 24.85 -2.99
CA GLU A 347 -2.37 26.02 -3.78
C GLU A 347 -3.28 26.98 -2.99
N GLU A 348 -4.31 26.45 -2.31
CA GLU A 348 -5.24 27.28 -1.51
C GLU A 348 -4.53 27.90 -0.30
N VAL A 349 -3.79 27.11 0.48
CA VAL A 349 -3.10 27.57 1.69
C VAL A 349 -1.98 28.55 1.35
N TYR A 350 -1.13 28.23 0.38
CA TYR A 350 -0.06 29.09 -0.08
C TYR A 350 -0.59 30.37 -0.74
N GLY A 351 -1.70 30.27 -1.49
CA GLY A 351 -2.39 31.39 -2.09
C GLY A 351 -2.79 32.43 -1.04
N TYR A 352 -3.41 32.00 0.05
CA TYR A 352 -3.75 32.88 1.17
C TYR A 352 -2.52 33.34 1.95
N TRP A 353 -1.58 32.43 2.28
CA TRP A 353 -0.36 32.75 3.02
C TRP A 353 0.46 33.88 2.38
N LYS A 354 0.48 33.95 1.05
CA LYS A 354 1.16 35.03 0.31
C LYS A 354 0.51 36.40 0.41
N THR A 355 -0.78 36.48 0.74
CA THR A 355 -1.47 37.78 0.89
C THR A 355 -1.13 38.44 2.23
N LEU A 356 -0.59 37.67 3.18
CA LEU A 356 -0.18 38.15 4.49
C LEU A 356 1.15 38.92 4.42
N PRO A 357 1.36 39.91 5.30
CA PRO A 357 2.65 40.59 5.43
C PRO A 357 3.80 39.60 5.65
N ARG A 358 4.91 39.80 4.94
CA ARG A 358 6.05 38.86 4.96
C ARG A 358 6.63 38.62 6.35
N ASP A 359 6.63 39.66 7.19
CA ASP A 359 7.22 39.63 8.52
C ASP A 359 6.26 39.06 9.60
N ASP A 360 4.95 39.00 9.30
CA ASP A 360 3.92 38.58 10.26
C ASP A 360 3.36 37.18 9.98
N ARG A 361 3.61 36.62 8.79
CA ARG A 361 3.06 35.32 8.38
C ARG A 361 3.85 34.13 8.97
N PRO A 362 3.20 32.98 9.23
CA PRO A 362 3.86 31.79 9.76
C PRO A 362 4.98 31.30 8.85
N LYS A 363 5.97 30.60 9.42
CA LYS A 363 6.86 29.78 8.61
C LYS A 363 6.09 28.58 8.04
N LEU A 364 5.90 28.59 6.73
CA LEU A 364 5.24 27.52 6.00
C LEU A 364 6.17 26.34 5.71
N TYR A 365 5.80 25.13 6.12
CA TYR A 365 6.51 23.87 5.88
C TYR A 365 5.61 22.83 5.22
N LEU A 366 6.22 21.87 4.53
CA LEU A 366 5.54 20.73 3.93
C LEU A 366 5.92 19.42 4.63
N GLN A 367 4.98 18.50 4.73
CA GLN A 367 5.23 17.18 5.31
C GLN A 367 4.54 16.09 4.48
N GLY A 368 5.20 14.93 4.38
CA GLY A 368 4.57 13.75 3.80
C GLY A 368 5.28 12.44 4.16
N LEU A 369 4.49 11.38 4.33
CA LEU A 369 4.97 10.02 4.58
C LEU A 369 4.53 9.08 3.44
N SER A 370 5.46 8.28 2.91
CA SER A 370 5.19 7.31 1.84
C SER A 370 4.47 7.97 0.65
N LEU A 371 3.25 7.57 0.32
CA LEU A 371 2.48 8.21 -0.75
C LEU A 371 2.25 9.72 -0.50
N GLY A 372 2.13 10.14 0.77
CA GLY A 372 2.04 11.56 1.10
C GLY A 372 3.33 12.33 0.81
N SER A 373 4.50 11.67 0.88
CA SER A 373 5.76 12.28 0.43
C SER A 373 5.76 12.50 -1.09
N LEU A 374 5.24 11.55 -1.88
CA LEU A 374 5.07 11.73 -3.32
C LEU A 374 4.13 12.91 -3.63
N GLY A 375 3.01 13.01 -2.93
CA GLY A 375 2.06 14.12 -3.09
C GLY A 375 2.68 15.46 -2.73
N SER A 376 3.33 15.55 -1.56
CA SER A 376 3.96 16.77 -1.05
C SER A 376 5.13 17.25 -1.92
N GLU A 377 5.95 16.34 -2.45
CA GLU A 377 7.03 16.70 -3.39
C GLU A 377 6.50 17.34 -4.68
N GLN A 378 5.34 16.89 -5.15
CA GLN A 378 4.75 17.37 -6.40
C GLN A 378 3.74 18.50 -6.22
N SER A 379 3.40 18.88 -4.98
CA SER A 379 2.43 19.94 -4.70
C SER A 379 3.01 21.34 -4.92
N ALA A 380 4.27 21.55 -4.55
CA ALA A 380 4.96 22.83 -4.63
C ALA A 380 5.84 22.92 -5.89
N ALA A 381 5.21 23.18 -7.04
CA ALA A 381 5.96 23.37 -8.27
C ALA A 381 6.93 24.58 -8.15
N TRP A 382 8.20 24.39 -8.48
CA TRP A 382 9.25 25.39 -8.25
C TRP A 382 8.92 26.80 -8.78
N TYR A 383 8.23 26.89 -9.93
CA TYR A 383 7.85 28.16 -10.56
C TYR A 383 6.74 28.92 -9.81
N THR A 384 5.96 28.27 -8.93
CA THR A 384 4.95 28.94 -8.11
C THR A 384 5.52 29.53 -6.82
N ILE A 385 6.72 29.10 -6.43
CA ILE A 385 7.36 29.41 -5.15
C ILE A 385 8.64 30.27 -5.27
N LEU A 386 8.98 30.75 -6.47
CA LEU A 386 10.20 31.53 -6.71
C LEU A 386 10.27 32.83 -5.90
N GLU A 387 9.16 33.53 -5.79
CA GLU A 387 9.09 34.85 -5.13
C GLU A 387 9.03 34.71 -3.60
N ASP A 388 8.28 33.71 -3.12
CA ASP A 388 8.03 33.47 -1.70
C ASP A 388 8.17 31.97 -1.39
N PRO A 389 9.41 31.43 -1.29
CA PRO A 389 9.60 30.01 -1.04
C PRO A 389 9.07 29.60 0.33
N HIS A 390 8.55 28.38 0.42
CA HIS A 390 8.27 27.73 1.69
C HIS A 390 9.59 27.43 2.43
N HIS A 391 9.54 27.30 3.75
CA HIS A 391 10.72 27.27 4.62
C HIS A 391 11.38 25.90 4.73
N GLY A 392 10.74 24.85 4.22
CA GLY A 392 11.31 23.51 4.15
C GLY A 392 10.26 22.42 4.02
N ALA A 393 10.74 21.19 3.79
CA ALA A 393 9.89 20.01 3.70
C ALA A 393 10.53 18.81 4.39
N VAL A 394 9.71 17.95 5.00
CA VAL A 394 10.13 16.65 5.53
C VAL A 394 9.39 15.53 4.83
N TRP A 395 10.14 14.70 4.10
CA TRP A 395 9.62 13.58 3.31
C TRP A 395 10.17 12.27 3.83
N SER A 396 9.29 11.46 4.42
CA SER A 396 9.66 10.17 5.02
C SER A 396 9.25 9.01 4.14
N GLY A 397 10.17 8.08 3.89
CA GLY A 397 9.96 6.91 3.02
C GLY A 397 9.41 7.22 1.62
N PRO A 398 10.00 8.14 0.82
CA PRO A 398 9.53 8.42 -0.53
C PRO A 398 9.46 7.14 -1.40
N PRO A 399 8.31 6.82 -2.02
CA PRO A 399 8.16 5.60 -2.80
C PRO A 399 8.90 5.68 -4.14
N PHE A 400 9.05 4.54 -4.83
CA PHE A 400 9.76 4.48 -6.11
C PHE A 400 9.28 5.46 -7.22
N PRO A 401 8.02 5.96 -7.24
CA PRO A 401 7.61 6.99 -8.20
C PRO A 401 8.14 8.42 -7.89
N SER A 402 8.71 8.68 -6.71
CA SER A 402 9.22 10.00 -6.30
C SER A 402 10.47 10.39 -7.09
N ARG A 403 10.30 11.20 -8.14
CA ARG A 403 11.36 11.52 -9.10
C ARG A 403 12.28 12.64 -8.63
N GLN A 404 11.77 13.69 -7.99
CA GLN A 404 12.61 14.77 -7.49
C GLN A 404 13.47 14.27 -6.34
N TRP A 405 12.90 13.50 -5.40
CA TRP A 405 13.71 12.84 -4.37
C TRP A 405 14.84 12.00 -4.98
N ALA A 406 14.52 11.14 -5.96
CA ALA A 406 15.52 10.32 -6.63
C ALA A 406 16.60 11.13 -7.38
N SER A 407 16.31 12.37 -7.76
CA SER A 407 17.28 13.28 -8.42
C SER A 407 18.23 13.98 -7.44
N VAL A 408 17.88 14.07 -6.15
CA VAL A 408 18.68 14.73 -5.12
C VAL A 408 19.61 13.74 -4.40
N VAL A 409 19.20 12.48 -4.27
CA VAL A 409 19.96 11.45 -3.53
C VAL A 409 20.83 10.55 -4.40
N ARG A 410 20.79 10.70 -5.72
CA ARG A 410 21.68 10.02 -6.68
C ARG A 410 22.71 11.00 -7.19
#